data_AF-A0A9E3NQA4-F1
#
_entry.id   AF-A0A9E3NQA4-F1
#
_cell.length_a   1.000
_cell.length_b   1.000
_cell.length_c   1.000
_cell.angle_alpha   90.00
_cell.angle_beta   90.00
_cell.angle_gamma   90.00
#
_symmetry.space_group_name_H-M   'P 1'
#
loop_
_entity.id
_entity.type
_entity.pdbx_description
1 polymer ?
#
loop_
_entity_poly.entity_id
_entity_poly.type
_entity_poly.pdbx_seq_one_letter_code
_entity_poly.pdbx_strand_id
1 'polypeptide(L)'
;MSRRARLILAAAVALSLAIWVLAAGPKASAQGHGEGHGSSEHAAPTTHAPAGEHAAPAGEHGEHGAAEHGAHHGPAPINWTDIWNTKQPAVLALVINFGLLMGLYYVLGKKPITEALKQRRITIGKEIDDAQALLAEAKERGKKYQADLKNADTDAETARSGLVSAGKGEVDRILSEAEERAERMKRDAERLVEQEKKQLAVDLLLETIEVASSEAGKILAKSVTAEDHARLAQDLLAELAKKPAAPRAAAAGSVRPGGAA
;
A
#
# COMPACT_ATOMS: atom_id res chain seq x y z
N MET A 1 -1.58 67.70 -17.66
CA MET A 1 -0.53 67.03 -18.46
C MET A 1 -1.11 65.78 -19.12
N SER A 2 -1.17 65.77 -20.45
CA SER A 2 -1.76 64.69 -21.25
C SER A 2 -0.97 63.39 -21.11
N ARG A 3 -1.62 62.23 -21.26
CA ARG A 3 -1.00 60.90 -21.14
C ARG A 3 0.25 60.73 -22.03
N ARG A 4 0.28 61.44 -23.16
CA ARG A 4 1.41 61.49 -24.10
C ARG A 4 2.65 62.18 -23.50
N ALA A 5 2.47 63.27 -22.76
CA ALA A 5 3.58 63.95 -22.08
C ALA A 5 4.21 63.11 -20.96
N ARG A 6 3.41 62.26 -20.28
CA ARG A 6 3.92 61.34 -19.25
C ARG A 6 4.71 60.17 -19.84
N LEU A 7 4.33 59.69 -21.01
CA LEU A 7 5.04 58.61 -21.72
C LEU A 7 6.39 59.07 -22.29
N ILE A 8 6.45 60.29 -22.86
CA ILE A 8 7.69 60.84 -23.40
C ILE A 8 8.72 61.09 -22.29
N LEU A 9 8.27 61.60 -21.13
CA LEU A 9 9.17 61.83 -19.99
C LEU A 9 9.65 60.50 -19.37
N ALA A 10 8.79 59.49 -19.26
CA ALA A 10 9.17 58.17 -18.76
C ALA A 10 10.16 57.46 -19.70
N ALA A 11 9.99 57.59 -21.02
CA ALA A 11 10.91 57.04 -22.00
C ALA A 11 12.29 57.71 -21.94
N ALA A 12 12.36 59.04 -21.74
CA ALA A 12 13.63 59.76 -21.61
C ALA A 12 14.42 59.36 -20.36
N VAL A 13 13.74 59.15 -19.23
CA VAL A 13 14.39 58.71 -17.97
C VAL A 13 14.88 57.26 -18.09
N ALA A 14 14.08 56.38 -18.72
CA ALA A 14 14.48 54.98 -18.96
C ALA A 14 15.69 54.88 -19.91
N LEU A 15 15.77 55.73 -20.93
CA LEU A 15 16.92 55.77 -21.85
C LEU A 15 18.20 56.22 -21.13
N SER A 16 18.10 57.20 -20.20
CA SER A 16 19.25 57.65 -19.41
C SER A 16 19.73 56.58 -18.41
N LEU A 17 18.80 55.81 -17.85
CA LEU A 17 19.14 54.71 -16.92
C LEU A 17 19.80 53.54 -17.65
N ALA A 18 19.33 53.21 -18.86
CA ALA A 18 19.91 52.13 -19.68
C ALA A 18 21.36 52.41 -20.11
N ILE A 19 21.71 53.68 -20.37
CA ILE A 19 23.08 54.09 -20.71
C ILE A 19 24.03 53.90 -19.51
N TRP A 20 23.56 54.13 -18.28
CA TRP A 20 24.36 53.96 -17.08
C TRP A 20 24.56 52.48 -16.70
N VAL A 21 23.54 51.63 -16.91
CA VAL A 21 23.63 50.18 -16.65
C VAL A 21 24.55 49.49 -17.67
N LEU A 22 24.64 49.97 -18.91
CA LEU A 22 25.56 49.42 -19.91
C LEU A 22 27.04 49.76 -19.61
N ALA A 23 27.31 50.82 -18.86
CA ALA A 23 28.67 51.20 -18.44
C ALA A 23 29.17 50.43 -17.19
N ALA A 24 28.28 49.75 -16.47
CA ALA A 24 28.58 48.96 -15.27
C ALA A 24 28.29 47.47 -15.49
N GLY A 25 28.88 46.89 -16.53
CA GLY A 25 28.83 45.44 -16.76
C GLY A 25 29.78 44.67 -15.81
N PRO A 26 29.34 43.58 -15.18
CA PRO A 26 30.14 42.81 -14.23
C PRO A 26 31.16 41.92 -14.95
N LYS A 27 32.42 41.94 -14.48
CA LYS A 27 33.47 41.01 -14.92
C LYS A 27 33.08 39.58 -14.53
N ALA A 28 32.77 38.76 -15.53
CA ALA A 28 32.51 37.35 -15.36
C ALA A 28 33.83 36.61 -15.08
N SER A 29 33.96 36.02 -13.89
CA SER A 29 34.94 34.96 -13.60
C SER A 29 34.20 33.63 -13.57
N ALA A 30 34.37 32.85 -14.63
CA ALA A 30 33.99 31.45 -14.69
C ALA A 30 35.03 30.60 -13.95
N GLN A 31 34.61 29.80 -12.97
CA GLN A 31 35.41 28.72 -12.41
C GLN A 31 34.49 27.48 -12.28
N GLY A 32 34.88 26.41 -12.98
CA GLY A 32 34.13 25.16 -13.06
C GLY A 32 34.38 24.21 -11.89
N HIS A 33 33.48 23.21 -11.85
CA HIS A 33 33.60 21.82 -11.40
C HIS A 33 34.45 21.46 -10.17
N GLY A 34 33.79 20.81 -9.20
CA GLY A 34 34.41 19.96 -8.20
C GLY A 34 33.36 19.31 -7.29
N GLU A 35 32.97 18.08 -7.60
CA GLU A 35 32.22 17.18 -6.71
C GLU A 35 33.07 16.77 -5.51
N GLY A 36 32.44 16.49 -4.35
CA GLY A 36 33.12 15.77 -3.26
C GLY A 36 32.58 16.01 -1.85
N HIS A 37 31.62 15.18 -1.46
CA HIS A 37 31.34 14.59 -0.14
C HIS A 37 31.99 15.17 1.13
N GLY A 38 31.18 15.26 2.20
CA GLY A 38 31.67 15.11 3.58
C GLY A 38 30.85 15.82 4.64
N SER A 39 29.90 15.10 5.24
CA SER A 39 29.21 15.45 6.48
C SER A 39 30.14 15.32 7.70
N SER A 40 30.24 16.35 8.54
CA SER A 40 30.25 16.22 10.01
C SER A 40 30.28 17.58 10.73
N GLU A 41 29.38 17.68 11.70
CA GLU A 41 29.50 18.30 13.03
C GLU A 41 29.65 19.81 13.26
N HIS A 42 28.62 20.27 13.98
CA HIS A 42 28.49 21.38 14.91
C HIS A 42 29.77 21.89 15.61
N ALA A 43 29.91 23.23 15.66
CA ALA A 43 29.95 24.00 16.92
C ALA A 43 30.06 25.51 16.65
N ALA A 44 29.17 26.30 17.26
CA ALA A 44 29.44 27.67 17.68
C ALA A 44 29.71 27.63 19.22
N PRO A 45 30.11 28.70 19.95
CA PRO A 45 30.22 30.11 19.57
C PRO A 45 31.43 30.88 20.22
N THR A 46 31.51 32.20 19.96
CA THR A 46 32.27 33.24 20.71
C THR A 46 33.81 33.19 20.54
N THR A 47 34.60 34.26 20.54
CA THR A 47 34.65 35.49 21.35
C THR A 47 35.49 36.59 20.66
N HIS A 48 35.24 37.83 21.08
CA HIS A 48 35.95 39.08 20.80
C HIS A 48 37.48 39.10 21.08
N ALA A 49 38.18 39.99 20.36
CA ALA A 49 38.99 41.15 20.84
C ALA A 49 40.33 41.32 20.05
N PRO A 50 41.10 42.43 20.21
CA PRO A 50 41.11 43.56 19.28
C PRO A 50 42.54 44.02 18.84
N ALA A 51 42.59 45.16 18.16
CA ALA A 51 43.70 46.14 18.09
C ALA A 51 44.71 46.08 16.93
N GLY A 52 45.06 47.28 16.48
CA GLY A 52 46.11 47.62 15.51
C GLY A 52 45.51 48.25 14.24
N GLU A 53 45.81 49.47 13.79
CA GLU A 53 46.69 50.55 14.25
C GLU A 53 46.41 51.75 13.32
N HIS A 54 46.54 52.97 13.85
CA HIS A 54 46.50 54.22 13.08
C HIS A 54 47.80 54.39 12.27
N ALA A 55 47.69 54.75 10.99
CA ALA A 55 48.64 55.67 10.34
C ALA A 55 48.03 56.25 9.04
N ALA A 56 47.79 57.56 9.05
CA ALA A 56 47.45 58.37 7.89
C ALA A 56 48.75 59.01 7.30
N PRO A 57 48.69 59.89 6.29
CA PRO A 57 49.26 59.60 4.96
C PRO A 57 50.45 60.53 4.58
N ALA A 58 51.24 60.09 3.61
CA ALA A 58 52.09 60.94 2.77
C ALA A 58 51.49 60.88 1.35
N GLY A 59 51.22 61.94 0.60
CA GLY A 59 51.81 63.27 0.59
C GLY A 59 52.55 63.43 -0.74
N GLU A 60 51.90 63.96 -1.76
CA GLU A 60 52.56 64.48 -2.97
C GLU A 60 51.66 65.53 -3.65
N HIS A 61 52.17 66.76 -3.69
CA HIS A 61 51.62 67.96 -4.33
C HIS A 61 52.58 68.38 -5.45
N GLY A 62 52.02 68.93 -6.54
CA GLY A 62 52.70 69.74 -7.55
C GLY A 62 52.01 69.60 -8.91
N GLU A 63 51.63 70.63 -9.68
CA GLU A 63 51.85 72.08 -9.66
C GLU A 63 50.66 72.74 -10.41
N HIS A 64 49.98 73.74 -9.86
CA HIS A 64 50.15 75.20 -10.07
C HIS A 64 50.07 75.72 -11.52
N GLY A 65 48.85 76.09 -11.93
CA GLY A 65 48.58 77.12 -12.94
C GLY A 65 48.29 78.46 -12.26
N ALA A 66 49.05 79.48 -12.64
CA ALA A 66 49.07 80.81 -12.04
C ALA A 66 47.77 81.61 -12.20
N ALA A 67 47.37 82.30 -11.15
CA ALA A 67 46.86 83.67 -11.21
C ALA A 67 46.81 84.25 -9.80
N GLU A 68 47.65 85.26 -9.56
CA GLU A 68 47.58 86.11 -8.38
C GLU A 68 46.22 86.81 -8.32
N HIS A 69 45.58 86.79 -7.15
CA HIS A 69 44.94 87.96 -6.55
C HIS A 69 44.61 87.61 -5.09
N GLY A 70 45.34 88.25 -4.19
CA GLY A 70 45.17 88.08 -2.76
C GLY A 70 43.89 88.73 -2.21
N ALA A 71 43.71 88.43 -0.93
CA ALA A 71 42.93 89.14 0.07
C ALA A 71 41.43 88.78 0.20
N HIS A 72 41.16 88.09 1.31
CA HIS A 72 39.92 88.02 2.10
C HIS A 72 38.63 87.59 1.40
N HIS A 73 38.02 86.48 1.84
CA HIS A 73 36.58 86.43 2.13
C HIS A 73 36.26 85.31 3.13
N GLY A 74 35.52 85.65 4.20
CA GLY A 74 34.92 84.71 5.15
C GLY A 74 33.88 83.79 4.49
N PRO A 75 33.09 83.00 5.25
CA PRO A 75 32.13 82.07 4.65
C PRO A 75 31.25 82.84 3.66
N ALA A 76 31.26 82.40 2.40
CA ALA A 76 30.52 83.07 1.34
C ALA A 76 29.04 83.17 1.74
N PRO A 77 28.39 84.33 1.51
CA PRO A 77 26.97 84.47 1.83
C PRO A 77 26.17 83.45 1.01
N ILE A 78 25.25 82.76 1.67
CA ILE A 78 24.32 81.83 1.02
C ILE A 78 23.57 82.60 -0.07
N ASN A 79 23.66 82.17 -1.33
CA ASN A 79 22.93 82.81 -2.43
C ASN A 79 21.49 82.32 -2.46
N TRP A 80 20.58 83.17 -1.97
CA TRP A 80 19.16 82.85 -1.93
C TRP A 80 18.46 83.07 -3.27
N THR A 81 18.87 84.07 -4.08
CA THR A 81 18.04 84.54 -5.20
C THR A 81 18.80 84.86 -6.49
N ASP A 82 20.12 84.65 -6.55
CA ASP A 82 20.92 85.02 -7.72
C ASP A 82 21.03 83.87 -8.73
N ILE A 83 20.13 83.89 -9.72
CA ILE A 83 19.93 82.82 -10.71
C ILE A 83 20.90 82.92 -11.90
N TRP A 84 21.71 83.98 -11.99
CA TRP A 84 22.57 84.29 -13.14
C TRP A 84 24.08 84.16 -12.84
N ASN A 85 24.46 83.93 -11.59
CA ASN A 85 25.86 83.77 -11.20
C ASN A 85 26.34 82.32 -11.35
N THR A 86 27.13 82.06 -12.40
CA THR A 86 27.70 80.74 -12.74
C THR A 86 28.57 80.12 -11.64
N LYS A 87 29.07 80.90 -10.67
CA LYS A 87 30.02 80.41 -9.65
C LYS A 87 29.36 79.75 -8.43
N GLN A 88 28.07 80.00 -8.13
CA GLN A 88 27.39 79.42 -6.96
C GLN A 88 25.90 79.14 -7.25
N PRO A 89 25.38 77.91 -7.06
CA PRO A 89 24.00 77.59 -7.38
C PRO A 89 23.03 78.27 -6.41
N ALA A 90 22.01 78.96 -6.94
CA ALA A 90 20.97 79.59 -6.13
C ALA A 90 20.19 78.53 -5.33
N VAL A 91 20.11 78.71 -4.02
CA VAL A 91 19.34 77.81 -3.12
C VAL A 91 17.88 77.74 -3.56
N LEU A 92 17.30 78.85 -4.05
CA LEU A 92 15.94 78.87 -4.60
C LEU A 92 15.78 77.97 -5.82
N ALA A 93 16.76 77.93 -6.73
CA ALA A 93 16.72 77.02 -7.89
C ALA A 93 16.80 75.56 -7.45
N LEU A 94 17.59 75.25 -6.42
CA LEU A 94 17.67 73.91 -5.85
C LEU A 94 16.36 73.51 -5.15
N VAL A 95 15.73 74.42 -4.43
CA VAL A 95 14.42 74.21 -3.78
C VAL A 95 13.31 74.02 -4.81
N ILE A 96 13.30 74.80 -5.89
CA ILE A 96 12.36 74.64 -7.01
C ILE A 96 12.59 73.30 -7.71
N ASN A 97 13.84 72.93 -8.00
CA ASN A 97 14.19 71.66 -8.61
C ASN A 97 13.79 70.48 -7.72
N PHE A 98 14.11 70.53 -6.42
CA PHE A 98 13.71 69.53 -5.43
C PHE A 98 12.18 69.43 -5.34
N GLY A 99 11.46 70.55 -5.32
CA GLY A 99 10.01 70.59 -5.34
C GLY A 99 9.41 69.98 -6.61
N LEU A 100 10.02 70.23 -7.77
CA LEU A 100 9.62 69.64 -9.04
C LEU A 100 9.87 68.13 -9.05
N LEU A 101 11.02 67.67 -8.57
CA LEU A 101 11.37 66.26 -8.42
C LEU A 101 10.40 65.54 -7.46
N MET A 102 10.11 66.17 -6.32
CA MET A 102 9.20 65.63 -5.31
C MET A 102 7.76 65.55 -5.83
N GLY A 103 7.32 66.56 -6.57
CA GLY A 103 6.04 66.55 -7.27
C GLY A 103 5.96 65.45 -8.32
N LEU A 104 7.01 65.25 -9.11
CA LEU A 104 7.09 64.17 -10.10
C LEU A 104 7.06 62.79 -9.42
N TYR A 105 7.84 62.60 -8.35
CA TYR A 105 7.86 61.36 -7.57
C TYR A 105 6.50 61.06 -6.92
N TYR A 106 5.82 62.07 -6.39
CA TYR A 106 4.49 61.92 -5.81
C TYR A 106 3.44 61.53 -6.86
N VAL A 107 3.50 62.12 -8.05
CA VAL A 107 2.55 61.81 -9.13
C VAL A 107 2.81 60.43 -9.75
N LEU A 108 4.08 60.02 -9.88
CA LEU A 108 4.45 58.74 -10.48
C LEU A 108 4.42 57.57 -9.48
N GLY A 109 4.89 57.77 -8.25
CA GLY A 109 5.10 56.71 -7.25
C GLY A 109 3.84 56.28 -6.50
N LYS A 110 2.86 57.16 -6.33
CA LYS A 110 1.62 56.83 -5.61
C LYS A 110 0.87 55.62 -6.16
N LYS A 111 0.73 55.57 -7.48
CA LYS A 111 -0.03 54.49 -8.15
C LYS A 111 0.66 53.12 -8.03
N PRO A 112 1.93 52.93 -8.41
CA PRO A 112 2.59 51.63 -8.29
C PRO A 112 2.73 51.16 -6.84
N ILE A 113 2.99 52.06 -5.88
CA ILE A 113 3.13 51.68 -4.47
C ILE A 113 1.80 51.20 -3.88
N THR A 114 0.70 51.93 -4.14
CA THR A 114 -0.62 51.53 -3.65
C THR A 114 -1.12 50.26 -4.31
N GLU A 115 -0.88 50.08 -5.60
CA GLU A 115 -1.23 48.85 -6.32
C GLU A 115 -0.42 47.64 -5.82
N ALA A 116 0.88 47.81 -5.57
CA ALA A 116 1.72 46.74 -5.01
C ALA A 116 1.28 46.33 -3.60
N LEU A 117 0.94 47.30 -2.73
CA LEU A 117 0.42 47.01 -1.39
C LEU A 117 -0.97 46.35 -1.43
N LYS A 118 -1.84 46.77 -2.36
CA LYS A 118 -3.15 46.15 -2.58
C LYS A 118 -2.99 44.72 -3.08
N GLN A 119 -2.12 44.48 -4.04
CA GLN A 119 -1.82 43.15 -4.55
C GLN A 119 -1.26 42.26 -3.45
N ARG A 120 -0.32 42.76 -2.64
CA ARG A 120 0.22 42.02 -1.50
C ARG A 120 -0.85 41.66 -0.47
N ARG A 121 -1.77 42.59 -0.18
CA ARG A 121 -2.92 42.31 0.71
C ARG A 121 -3.82 41.22 0.14
N ILE A 122 -4.12 41.26 -1.16
CA ILE A 122 -4.94 40.25 -1.85
C ILE A 122 -4.24 38.89 -1.81
N THR A 123 -2.95 38.84 -2.13
CA THR A 123 -2.16 37.60 -2.10
C THR A 123 -2.12 36.99 -0.71
N ILE A 124 -1.81 37.78 0.34
CA ILE A 124 -1.80 37.29 1.73
C ILE A 124 -3.18 36.81 2.15
N GLY A 125 -4.25 37.55 1.81
CA GLY A 125 -5.62 37.13 2.10
C GLY A 125 -5.93 35.78 1.45
N LYS A 126 -5.60 35.64 0.16
CA LYS A 126 -5.77 34.39 -0.57
C LYS A 126 -4.95 33.24 0.02
N GLU A 127 -3.69 33.46 0.38
CA GLU A 127 -2.83 32.44 1.00
C GLU A 127 -3.39 31.99 2.36
N ILE A 128 -3.96 32.91 3.14
CA ILE A 128 -4.62 32.58 4.42
C ILE A 128 -5.89 31.77 4.17
N ASP A 129 -6.72 32.18 3.22
CA ASP A 129 -7.96 31.47 2.88
C ASP A 129 -7.66 30.06 2.34
N ASP A 130 -6.68 29.93 1.44
CA ASP A 130 -6.22 28.66 0.89
C ASP A 130 -5.64 27.76 2.00
N ALA A 131 -4.84 28.32 2.92
CA ALA A 131 -4.30 27.57 4.06
C ALA A 131 -5.40 27.08 5.01
N GLN A 132 -6.43 27.91 5.26
CA GLN A 132 -7.59 27.51 6.07
C GLN A 132 -8.41 26.41 5.38
N ALA A 133 -8.62 26.52 4.07
CA ALA A 133 -9.31 25.51 3.28
C ALA A 133 -8.56 24.17 3.31
N LEU A 134 -7.23 24.19 3.09
CA LEU A 134 -6.38 23.00 3.17
C LEU A 134 -6.39 22.36 4.56
N LEU A 135 -6.40 23.18 5.62
CA LEU A 135 -6.46 22.68 6.99
C LEU A 135 -7.83 22.06 7.31
N ALA A 136 -8.92 22.66 6.83
CA ALA A 136 -10.26 22.10 6.95
C ALA A 136 -10.38 20.76 6.22
N GLU A 137 -9.88 20.70 4.98
CA GLU A 137 -9.86 19.47 4.18
C GLU A 137 -8.98 18.39 4.82
N ALA A 138 -7.80 18.73 5.32
CA ALA A 138 -6.93 17.79 6.02
C ALA A 138 -7.59 17.22 7.28
N LYS A 139 -8.31 18.07 8.05
CA LYS A 139 -9.10 17.62 9.19
C LYS A 139 -10.26 16.72 8.79
N GLU A 140 -10.96 17.03 7.70
CA GLU A 140 -12.05 16.21 7.19
C GLU A 140 -11.54 14.85 6.72
N ARG A 141 -10.47 14.81 5.92
CA ARG A 141 -9.81 13.58 5.49
C ARG A 141 -9.31 12.78 6.69
N GLY A 142 -8.70 13.43 7.69
CA GLY A 142 -8.26 12.78 8.92
C GLY A 142 -9.41 12.13 9.69
N LYS A 143 -10.56 12.80 9.80
CA LYS A 143 -11.77 12.23 10.41
C LYS A 143 -12.30 11.03 9.61
N LYS A 144 -12.32 11.12 8.28
CA LYS A 144 -12.73 10.01 7.40
C LYS A 144 -11.82 8.80 7.60
N TYR A 145 -10.50 8.98 7.53
CA TYR A 145 -9.56 7.89 7.77
C TYR A 145 -9.69 7.28 9.16
N GLN A 146 -9.90 8.09 10.20
CA GLN A 146 -10.13 7.55 11.54
C GLN A 146 -11.43 6.75 11.63
N ALA A 147 -12.50 7.20 10.98
CA ALA A 147 -13.75 6.46 10.90
C ALA A 147 -13.59 5.16 10.11
N ASP A 148 -12.90 5.20 8.97
CA ASP A 148 -12.61 4.04 8.13
C ASP A 148 -11.77 3.00 8.88
N LEU A 149 -10.75 3.43 9.64
CA LEU A 149 -9.96 2.55 10.48
C LEU A 149 -10.81 1.89 11.57
N LYS A 150 -11.67 2.66 12.24
CA LYS A 150 -12.56 2.12 13.27
C LYS A 150 -13.56 1.12 12.69
N ASN A 151 -14.08 1.38 11.50
CA ASN A 151 -14.96 0.46 10.78
C ASN A 151 -14.19 -0.81 10.38
N ALA A 152 -12.98 -0.68 9.84
CA ALA A 152 -12.13 -1.81 9.48
C ALA A 152 -11.79 -2.69 10.70
N ASP A 153 -11.51 -2.09 11.86
CA ASP A 153 -11.29 -2.83 13.11
C ASP A 153 -12.55 -3.61 13.53
N THR A 154 -13.73 -2.97 13.43
CA THR A 154 -15.02 -3.59 13.76
C THR A 154 -15.35 -4.74 12.80
N ASP A 155 -15.09 -4.56 11.52
CA ASP A 155 -15.27 -5.58 10.48
C ASP A 155 -14.31 -6.75 10.69
N ALA A 156 -13.05 -6.47 11.06
CA ALA A 156 -12.06 -7.49 11.38
C ALA A 156 -12.45 -8.30 12.62
N GLU A 157 -12.95 -7.65 13.68
CA GLU A 157 -13.48 -8.33 14.86
C GLU A 157 -14.69 -9.20 14.54
N THR A 158 -15.62 -8.69 13.72
CA THR A 158 -16.79 -9.42 13.26
C THR A 158 -16.40 -10.63 12.42
N ALA A 159 -15.47 -10.45 11.47
CA ALA A 159 -14.95 -11.54 10.64
C ALA A 159 -14.24 -12.59 11.50
N ARG A 160 -13.42 -12.18 12.46
CA ARG A 160 -12.74 -13.10 13.39
C ARG A 160 -13.74 -13.89 14.23
N SER A 161 -14.76 -13.23 14.77
CA SER A 161 -15.83 -13.89 15.52
C SER A 161 -16.58 -14.90 14.65
N GLY A 162 -16.91 -14.51 13.41
CA GLY A 162 -17.54 -15.38 12.42
C GLY A 162 -16.71 -16.63 12.10
N LEU A 163 -15.40 -16.46 11.88
CA LEU A 163 -14.47 -17.57 11.63
C LEU A 163 -14.37 -18.51 12.83
N VAL A 164 -14.32 -17.98 14.05
CA VAL A 164 -14.30 -18.81 15.28
C VAL A 164 -15.61 -19.58 15.44
N SER A 165 -16.76 -18.95 15.21
CA SER A 165 -18.06 -19.60 15.28
C SER A 165 -18.22 -20.69 14.21
N ALA A 166 -17.84 -20.40 12.97
CA ALA A 166 -17.86 -21.36 11.87
C ALA A 166 -16.90 -22.53 12.13
N GLY A 167 -15.70 -22.24 12.63
CA GLY A 167 -14.72 -23.25 13.01
C GLY A 167 -15.23 -24.18 14.11
N LYS A 168 -15.88 -23.65 15.15
CA LYS A 168 -16.50 -24.47 16.20
C LYS A 168 -17.61 -25.37 15.63
N GLY A 169 -18.51 -24.82 14.82
CA GLY A 169 -19.58 -25.60 14.19
C GLY A 169 -19.05 -26.71 13.29
N GLU A 170 -17.96 -26.46 12.56
CA GLU A 170 -17.32 -27.46 11.71
C GLU A 170 -16.61 -28.54 12.53
N VAL A 171 -15.95 -28.19 13.63
CA VAL A 171 -15.38 -29.16 14.57
C VAL A 171 -16.45 -30.07 15.14
N ASP A 172 -17.58 -29.51 15.60
CA ASP A 172 -18.70 -30.28 16.13
C ASP A 172 -19.30 -31.22 15.07
N ARG A 173 -19.42 -30.73 13.82
CA ARG A 173 -19.89 -31.54 12.67
C ARG A 173 -18.93 -32.69 12.38
N ILE A 174 -17.63 -32.42 12.30
CA ILE A 174 -16.60 -33.44 12.06
C ILE A 174 -16.59 -34.47 13.18
N LEU A 175 -16.71 -34.03 14.43
CA LEU A 175 -16.73 -34.92 15.59
C LEU A 175 -17.94 -35.85 15.55
N SER A 176 -19.14 -35.30 15.33
CA SER A 176 -20.37 -36.10 15.19
C SER A 176 -20.29 -37.09 14.03
N GLU A 177 -19.76 -36.67 12.89
CA GLU A 177 -19.59 -37.54 11.72
C GLU A 177 -18.54 -38.63 11.99
N ALA A 178 -17.47 -38.32 12.71
CA ALA A 178 -16.45 -39.29 13.12
C ALA A 178 -17.00 -40.32 14.12
N GLU A 179 -17.79 -39.89 15.10
CA GLU A 179 -18.47 -40.77 16.05
C GLU A 179 -19.44 -41.71 15.32
N GLU A 180 -20.27 -41.18 14.43
CA GLU A 180 -21.22 -41.99 13.66
C GLU A 180 -20.51 -42.99 12.73
N ARG A 181 -19.39 -42.60 12.11
CA ARG A 181 -18.54 -43.52 11.33
C ARG A 181 -17.90 -44.59 12.22
N ALA A 182 -17.41 -44.23 13.39
CA ALA A 182 -16.82 -45.18 14.33
C ALA A 182 -17.86 -46.20 14.81
N GLU A 183 -19.08 -45.76 15.12
CA GLU A 183 -20.18 -46.66 15.47
C GLU A 183 -20.57 -47.59 14.32
N ARG A 184 -20.70 -47.08 13.08
CA ARG A 184 -20.96 -47.91 11.91
C ARG A 184 -19.88 -48.97 11.73
N MET A 185 -18.61 -48.57 11.83
CA MET A 185 -17.48 -49.48 11.71
C MET A 185 -17.50 -50.57 12.79
N LYS A 186 -17.83 -50.22 14.04
CA LYS A 186 -18.01 -51.21 15.11
C LYS A 186 -19.13 -52.20 14.80
N ARG A 187 -20.31 -51.71 14.41
CA ARG A 187 -21.45 -52.56 14.04
C ARG A 187 -21.13 -53.50 12.88
N ASP A 188 -20.42 -53.00 11.87
CA ASP A 188 -19.98 -53.82 10.74
C ASP A 188 -18.95 -54.87 11.16
N ALA A 189 -17.98 -54.50 11.99
CA ALA A 189 -17.00 -55.44 12.52
C ALA A 189 -17.67 -56.53 13.39
N GLU A 190 -18.61 -56.17 14.25
CA GLU A 190 -19.39 -57.12 15.05
C GLU A 190 -20.19 -58.08 14.16
N ARG A 191 -20.84 -57.54 13.11
CA ARG A 191 -21.59 -58.36 12.14
C ARG A 191 -20.67 -59.31 11.38
N LEU A 192 -19.48 -58.86 10.96
CA LEU A 192 -18.49 -59.69 10.27
C LEU A 192 -17.97 -60.79 11.20
N VAL A 193 -17.62 -60.46 12.44
CA VAL A 193 -17.18 -61.45 13.44
C VAL A 193 -18.26 -62.49 13.70
N GLU A 194 -19.52 -62.09 13.80
CA GLU A 194 -20.65 -63.01 13.99
C GLU A 194 -20.85 -63.93 12.77
N GLN A 195 -20.68 -63.39 11.56
CA GLN A 195 -20.73 -64.17 10.32
C GLN A 195 -19.57 -65.16 10.23
N GLU A 196 -18.33 -64.73 10.50
CA GLU A 196 -17.16 -65.60 10.52
C GLU A 196 -17.29 -66.69 11.58
N LYS A 197 -17.75 -66.37 12.80
CA LYS A 197 -17.98 -67.39 13.84
C LYS A 197 -18.97 -68.47 13.39
N LYS A 198 -20.05 -68.08 12.72
CA LYS A 198 -21.03 -69.03 12.17
C LYS A 198 -20.42 -69.87 11.06
N GLN A 199 -19.65 -69.26 10.16
CA GLN A 199 -18.93 -69.95 9.09
C GLN A 199 -17.94 -70.97 9.67
N LEU A 200 -17.07 -70.55 10.60
CA LEU A 200 -16.09 -71.40 11.27
C LEU A 200 -16.75 -72.55 12.03
N ALA A 201 -17.90 -72.32 12.68
CA ALA A 201 -18.63 -73.37 13.37
C ALA A 201 -19.13 -74.46 12.40
N VAL A 202 -19.61 -74.06 11.21
CA VAL A 202 -20.02 -75.00 10.15
C VAL A 202 -18.81 -75.74 9.59
N ASP A 203 -17.72 -75.05 9.31
CA ASP A 203 -16.50 -75.65 8.76
C ASP A 203 -15.89 -76.67 9.72
N LEU A 204 -15.80 -76.34 11.02
CA LEU A 204 -15.35 -77.26 12.07
C LEU A 204 -16.26 -78.49 12.20
N LEU A 205 -17.58 -78.31 12.06
CA LEU A 205 -18.53 -79.42 12.09
C LEU A 205 -18.28 -80.36 10.90
N LEU A 206 -18.11 -79.82 9.70
CA LEU A 206 -17.85 -80.60 8.49
C LEU A 206 -16.53 -81.38 8.59
N GLU A 207 -15.46 -80.73 9.06
CA GLU A 207 -14.16 -81.38 9.27
C GLU A 207 -14.26 -82.50 10.32
N THR A 208 -14.99 -82.25 11.42
CA THR A 208 -15.20 -83.27 12.46
C THR A 208 -16.00 -84.46 11.92
N ILE A 209 -17.04 -84.22 11.12
CA ILE A 209 -17.82 -85.29 10.47
C ILE A 209 -16.95 -86.09 9.52
N GLU A 210 -16.10 -85.45 8.73
CA GLU A 210 -15.19 -86.12 7.80
C GLU A 210 -14.20 -87.01 8.54
N VAL A 211 -13.56 -86.51 9.60
CA VAL A 211 -12.63 -87.27 10.43
C VAL A 211 -13.34 -88.44 11.12
N ALA A 212 -14.51 -88.20 11.74
CA ALA A 212 -15.28 -89.24 12.40
C ALA A 212 -15.77 -90.33 11.44
N SER A 213 -16.25 -89.94 10.25
CA SER A 213 -16.68 -90.87 9.20
C SER A 213 -15.51 -91.71 8.67
N SER A 214 -14.34 -91.08 8.47
CA SER A 214 -13.11 -91.78 8.05
C SER A 214 -12.67 -92.81 9.09
N GLU A 215 -12.63 -92.43 10.38
CA GLU A 215 -12.28 -93.36 11.47
C GLU A 215 -13.33 -94.47 11.66
N ALA A 216 -14.62 -94.15 11.60
CA ALA A 216 -15.69 -95.14 11.63
C ALA A 216 -15.58 -96.12 10.45
N GLY A 217 -15.27 -95.64 9.26
CA GLY A 217 -15.01 -96.48 8.08
C GLY A 217 -13.82 -97.42 8.28
N LYS A 218 -12.72 -96.94 8.88
CA LYS A 218 -11.55 -97.76 9.22
C LYS A 218 -11.88 -98.82 10.28
N ILE A 219 -12.68 -98.49 11.28
CA ILE A 219 -13.11 -99.45 12.32
C ILE A 219 -14.03 -100.51 11.70
N LEU A 220 -15.05 -100.08 10.95
CA LEU A 220 -16.00 -100.98 10.30
C LEU A 220 -15.28 -101.94 9.34
N ALA A 221 -14.32 -101.45 8.56
CA ALA A 221 -13.50 -102.28 7.67
C ALA A 221 -12.68 -103.36 8.43
N LYS A 222 -12.30 -103.10 9.68
CA LYS A 222 -11.56 -104.05 10.53
C LYS A 222 -12.47 -105.01 11.30
N SER A 223 -13.71 -104.64 11.57
CA SER A 223 -14.63 -105.40 12.42
C SER A 223 -15.75 -106.14 11.69
N VAL A 224 -15.90 -105.96 10.37
CA VAL A 224 -16.97 -106.61 9.59
C VAL A 224 -16.74 -108.12 9.47
N THR A 225 -17.79 -108.90 9.65
CA THR A 225 -17.75 -110.37 9.54
C THR A 225 -18.57 -110.89 8.35
N ALA A 226 -18.36 -112.15 7.96
CA ALA A 226 -19.10 -112.77 6.85
C ALA A 226 -20.62 -112.87 7.10
N GLU A 227 -21.03 -113.02 8.36
CA GLU A 227 -22.45 -113.01 8.76
C GLU A 227 -23.09 -111.63 8.61
N ASP A 228 -22.36 -110.55 8.90
CA ASP A 228 -22.83 -109.18 8.67
C ASP A 228 -23.09 -108.90 7.19
N HIS A 229 -22.21 -109.38 6.29
CA HIS A 229 -22.40 -109.25 4.84
C HIS A 229 -23.67 -109.97 4.35
N ALA A 230 -23.92 -111.18 4.86
CA ALA A 230 -25.11 -111.95 4.51
C ALA A 230 -26.39 -111.27 5.00
N ARG A 231 -26.36 -110.72 6.23
CA ARG A 231 -27.49 -109.98 6.81
C ARG A 231 -27.78 -108.69 6.03
N LEU A 232 -26.76 -107.91 5.69
CA LEU A 232 -26.89 -106.70 4.88
C LEU A 232 -27.45 -106.98 3.49
N ALA A 233 -27.05 -108.09 2.86
CA ALA A 233 -27.61 -108.50 1.57
C ALA A 233 -29.11 -108.84 1.67
N GLN A 234 -29.53 -109.52 2.74
CA GLN A 234 -30.94 -109.82 3.00
C GLN A 234 -31.77 -108.56 3.31
N ASP A 235 -31.24 -107.66 4.14
CA ASP A 235 -31.88 -106.37 4.46
C ASP A 235 -32.05 -105.51 3.19
N LEU A 236 -31.04 -105.45 2.31
CA LEU A 236 -31.12 -104.74 1.03
C LEU A 236 -32.18 -105.36 0.11
N LEU A 237 -32.23 -106.70 0.02
CA LEU A 237 -33.26 -107.40 -0.76
C LEU A 237 -34.66 -107.13 -0.20
N ALA A 238 -34.84 -107.07 1.11
CA ALA A 238 -36.10 -106.76 1.76
C ALA A 238 -36.52 -105.29 1.53
N GLU A 239 -35.59 -104.33 1.56
CA GLU A 239 -35.87 -102.92 1.30
C GLU A 239 -36.24 -102.67 -0.17
N LEU A 240 -35.53 -103.33 -1.11
CA LEU A 240 -35.86 -103.33 -2.54
C LEU A 240 -37.21 -103.98 -2.82
N ALA A 241 -37.58 -105.03 -2.09
CA ALA A 241 -38.91 -105.64 -2.18
C ALA A 241 -40.03 -104.73 -1.63
N LYS A 242 -39.71 -103.88 -0.63
CA LYS A 242 -40.65 -102.94 -0.01
C LYS A 242 -40.85 -101.66 -0.84
N LYS A 243 -39.87 -101.25 -1.66
CA LYS A 243 -39.95 -100.07 -2.53
C LYS A 243 -40.49 -100.48 -3.92
N PRO A 244 -41.77 -100.19 -4.25
CA PRO A 244 -42.35 -100.67 -5.49
C PRO A 244 -41.60 -100.11 -6.70
N ALA A 245 -41.20 -101.00 -7.60
CA ALA A 245 -40.59 -100.66 -8.88
C ALA A 245 -41.54 -99.74 -9.66
N ALA A 246 -41.13 -98.49 -9.90
CA ALA A 246 -41.82 -97.63 -10.83
C ALA A 246 -41.88 -98.33 -12.21
N PRO A 247 -43.06 -98.43 -12.85
CA PRO A 247 -43.21 -99.22 -14.07
C PRO A 247 -42.39 -98.60 -15.21
N ARG A 248 -41.48 -99.41 -15.77
CA ARG A 248 -40.80 -99.12 -17.04
C ARG A 248 -41.84 -99.16 -18.16
N ALA A 249 -42.34 -97.98 -18.54
CA ALA A 249 -43.16 -97.83 -19.74
C ALA A 249 -42.27 -98.00 -20.98
N ALA A 250 -42.38 -99.16 -21.62
CA ALA A 250 -42.03 -99.36 -23.01
C ALA A 250 -43.29 -99.71 -23.79
N ALA A 251 -43.41 -99.10 -24.97
CA ALA A 251 -44.29 -99.41 -26.10
C ALA A 251 -45.66 -98.71 -26.20
N ALA A 252 -45.83 -98.16 -27.42
CA ALA A 252 -47.06 -98.07 -28.20
C ALA A 252 -47.93 -96.80 -28.08
N GLY A 253 -47.75 -95.93 -29.08
CA GLY A 253 -48.87 -95.50 -29.92
C GLY A 253 -49.69 -94.29 -29.47
N SER A 254 -49.39 -93.11 -30.03
CA SER A 254 -50.39 -92.31 -30.76
C SER A 254 -49.76 -91.01 -31.24
N VAL A 255 -49.33 -91.00 -32.50
CA VAL A 255 -49.33 -89.78 -33.31
C VAL A 255 -50.80 -89.43 -33.57
N ARG A 256 -51.25 -88.25 -33.16
CA ARG A 256 -52.22 -87.39 -33.88
C ARG A 256 -52.48 -86.06 -33.14
N PRO A 257 -53.04 -85.03 -33.81
CA PRO A 257 -52.38 -83.73 -33.93
C PRO A 257 -53.25 -82.54 -33.45
N GLY A 258 -52.62 -81.36 -33.35
CA GLY A 258 -53.28 -80.07 -33.57
C GLY A 258 -54.14 -79.51 -32.44
N GLY A 259 -53.97 -78.21 -32.16
CA GLY A 259 -54.89 -77.46 -31.32
C GLY A 259 -54.24 -76.20 -30.74
N ALA A 260 -54.33 -75.11 -31.50
CA ALA A 260 -54.00 -73.76 -31.05
C ALA A 260 -54.92 -73.28 -29.91
N ALA A 261 -54.37 -72.48 -29.01
CA ALA A 261 -54.94 -71.25 -28.46
C ALA A 261 -53.85 -70.50 -27.69
#